data_AF-A7I7H1-F1
#
_entry.id   AF-A7I7H1-F1
#
_cell.length_a   1.000
_cell.length_b   1.000
_cell.length_c   1.000
_cell.angle_alpha   90.00
_cell.angle_beta   90.00
_cell.angle_gamma   90.00
#
_symmetry.space_group_name_H-M   'P 1'
#
loop_
_entity.id
_entity.type
_entity.pdbx_description
1 polymer ?
#
loop_
_entity_poly.entity_id
_entity_poly.type
_entity_poly.pdbx_seq_one_letter_code
_entity_poly.pdbx_strand_id
1 'polypeptide(L)' 'MDFATVRKWVIFFLGILIAIVIANALSNLITAYTGLSGWVNFVVGFVLYAVIFFAILYVLEKAIGIEFFGFGRE' A
#
# COMPACT_ATOMS: atom_id res chain seq x y z
N MET A 1 -17.44 -21.60 7.31
CA MET A 1 -17.38 -20.28 6.66
C MET A 1 -17.83 -20.46 5.23
N ASP A 2 -18.70 -19.57 4.75
CA ASP A 2 -19.14 -19.60 3.35
C ASP A 2 -17.96 -19.30 2.41
N PHE A 3 -17.90 -19.98 1.26
CA PHE A 3 -16.79 -19.90 0.31
C PHE A 3 -16.61 -18.47 -0.23
N ALA A 4 -17.72 -17.74 -0.37
CA ALA A 4 -17.72 -16.33 -0.75
C ALA A 4 -17.03 -15.43 0.30
N THR A 5 -17.21 -15.73 1.58
CA THR A 5 -16.57 -15.00 2.68
C THR A 5 -15.06 -15.25 2.68
N VAL A 6 -14.65 -16.51 2.54
CA VAL A 6 -13.22 -16.89 2.47
C VAL A 6 -12.54 -16.21 1.29
N ARG A 7 -13.17 -16.23 0.10
CA ARG A 7 -12.65 -15.56 -1.10
C ARG A 7 -12.45 -14.06 -0.89
N LYS A 8 -13.41 -13.38 -0.24
CA LYS A 8 -13.31 -11.94 0.05
C LYS A 8 -12.13 -11.63 0.97
N TRP A 9 -11.94 -12.40 2.04
CA TRP A 9 -10.79 -12.24 2.94
C TRP A 9 -9.46 -12.53 2.24
N VAL A 10 -9.39 -13.57 1.42
CA VAL A 10 -8.17 -13.90 0.66
C VAL A 10 -7.78 -12.74 -0.27
N ILE A 11 -8.73 -12.19 -1.03
CA ILE A 11 -8.45 -11.06 -1.94
C ILE A 11 -8.02 -9.83 -1.15
N PHE A 12 -8.64 -9.59 0.02
CA PHE A 12 -8.25 -8.50 0.91
C PHE A 12 -6.80 -8.65 1.40
N PHE A 13 -6.43 -9.79 1.98
CA PHE A 13 -5.05 -10.01 2.44
C PHE A 13 -4.05 -9.96 1.29
N LEU A 14 -4.41 -10.51 0.12
CA LEU A 14 -3.57 -10.47 -1.06
C LEU A 14 -3.35 -9.03 -1.55
N GLY A 15 -4.40 -8.20 -1.55
CA GLY A 15 -4.31 -6.78 -1.91
C GLY A 15 -3.36 -6.00 -0.99
N ILE A 16 -3.45 -6.24 0.32
CA ILE A 16 -2.53 -5.61 1.29
C ILE A 16 -1.08 -6.06 1.05
N LEU A 17 -0.85 -7.36 0.84
CA LEU A 17 0.49 -7.89 0.59
C LEU A 17 1.10 -7.29 -0.69
N ILE A 18 0.30 -7.17 -1.76
CA ILE A 18 0.72 -6.54 -3.01
C ILE A 18 1.06 -5.06 -2.76
N ALA A 19 0.22 -4.34 -2.02
CA ALA A 19 0.48 -2.94 -1.68
C ALA A 19 1.78 -2.77 -0.90
N ILE A 20 2.06 -3.63 0.09
CA ILE A 20 3.33 -3.60 0.85
C ILE A 20 4.53 -3.81 -0.08
N VAL A 21 4.47 -4.83 -0.94
CA VAL A 21 5.61 -5.17 -1.82
C VAL A 21 5.89 -4.04 -2.81
N ILE A 22 4.84 -3.52 -3.46
CA ILE A 22 4.99 -2.43 -4.43
C ILE A 22 5.44 -1.14 -3.72
N ALA A 23 4.85 -0.79 -2.58
CA ALA A 23 5.22 0.41 -1.84
C ALA A 23 6.67 0.37 -1.40
N ASN A 24 7.13 -0.78 -0.87
CA ASN A 24 8.52 -0.95 -0.45
C ASN A 24 9.49 -0.86 -1.65
N ALA A 25 9.15 -1.50 -2.78
CA ALA A 25 9.99 -1.44 -3.97
C ALA A 25 10.14 0.00 -4.50
N LEU A 26 9.01 0.71 -4.64
CA LEU A 26 9.00 2.09 -5.12
C LEU A 26 9.67 3.06 -4.14
N SER A 27 9.39 2.94 -2.84
CA SER A 27 9.99 3.82 -1.85
C SER A 27 11.51 3.67 -1.80
N ASN A 28 12.02 2.44 -1.85
CA ASN A 28 13.46 2.17 -1.87
C ASN A 28 14.13 2.65 -3.15
N LEU A 29 13.44 2.52 -4.28
CA LEU A 29 13.93 3.00 -5.56
C LEU A 29 14.05 4.54 -5.53
N ILE A 30 13.01 5.23 -5.07
CA ILE A 30 13.01 6.70 -4.97
C ILE A 30 14.06 7.20 -3.97
N THR A 31 14.17 6.62 -2.78
CA THR A 31 15.18 7.03 -1.80
C THR A 31 16.60 6.80 -2.32
N ALA A 32 16.85 5.70 -3.04
CA ALA A 32 18.15 5.44 -3.67
C ALA A 32 18.55 6.52 -4.69
N TYR A 33 17.61 7.06 -5.46
CA TYR A 33 17.88 8.15 -6.42
C TYR A 33 18.13 9.52 -5.75
N THR A 34 17.58 9.75 -4.57
CA THR A 34 17.70 11.06 -3.89
C THR A 34 19.06 11.30 -3.22
N GLY A 35 19.87 10.24 -3.02
CA GLY A 35 21.17 10.35 -2.34
C GLY A 35 21.08 10.81 -0.87
N LEU A 36 19.89 10.77 -0.27
CA LEU A 36 19.67 11.17 1.12
C LEU A 36 20.35 10.17 2.07
N SER A 37 20.95 10.69 3.14
CA SER A 37 21.59 9.86 4.17
C SER A 37 21.20 10.31 5.59
N GLY A 38 21.43 9.43 6.56
CA GLY A 38 21.12 9.69 7.98
C GLY A 38 19.63 9.77 8.29
N TRP A 39 19.30 10.53 9.34
CA TRP A 39 17.93 10.65 9.86
C TRP A 39 16.91 11.21 8.85
N VAL A 40 17.37 12.05 7.92
CA VAL A 40 16.51 12.62 6.87
C VAL A 40 16.02 11.54 5.92
N ASN A 41 16.89 10.60 5.53
CA ASN A 41 16.48 9.48 4.68
C ASN A 41 15.45 8.58 5.38
N PHE A 42 15.60 8.38 6.69
CA PHE A 42 14.63 7.58 7.45
C PHE A 42 13.24 8.22 7.46
N VAL A 43 13.16 9.51 7.80
CA VAL A 43 11.88 10.23 7.85
C VAL A 43 11.25 10.34 6.47
N VAL A 44 12.03 10.73 5.46
CA VAL A 44 11.54 10.83 4.07
C VAL A 44 11.12 9.47 3.56
N GLY A 45 11.92 8.42 3.75
CA GLY A 45 11.60 7.06 3.35
C GLY A 45 10.31 6.55 4.00
N PHE A 46 10.10 6.83 5.29
CA PHE A 46 8.87 6.45 5.99
C PHE A 46 7.64 7.17 5.44
N VAL A 47 7.71 8.50 5.26
CA VAL A 47 6.61 9.29 4.70
C VAL A 47 6.31 8.84 3.27
N LEU A 48 7.33 8.62 2.47
CA LEU A 48 7.22 8.25 1.06
C LEU A 48 6.65 6.84 0.91
N TYR A 49 7.10 5.89 1.73
CA TYR A 49 6.48 4.57 1.83
C TYR A 49 5.00 4.66 2.21
N ALA A 50 4.65 5.45 3.24
CA ALA A 50 3.27 5.58 3.69
C ALA A 50 2.36 6.16 2.59
N VAL A 51 2.79 7.23 1.93
CA VAL A 51 2.03 7.86 0.84
C VAL A 51 1.81 6.88 -0.32
N ILE A 52 2.85 6.16 -0.74
CA ILE A 52 2.75 5.20 -1.84
C ILE A 52 1.86 4.01 -1.45
N PHE A 53 2.01 3.51 -0.23
CA PHE A 53 1.19 2.41 0.30
C PHE A 53 -0.30 2.76 0.29
N PHE A 54 -0.68 3.92 0.84
CA PHE A 54 -2.07 4.37 0.83
C PHE A 54 -2.59 4.64 -0.59
N ALA A 55 -1.76 5.20 -1.47
CA ALA A 55 -2.14 5.41 -2.87
C ALA A 55 -2.44 4.09 -3.59
N ILE A 56 -1.63 3.05 -3.37
CA ILE A 56 -1.85 1.72 -3.96
C ILE A 56 -3.11 1.08 -3.39
N LEU A 57 -3.32 1.17 -2.07
CA LEU A 57 -4.55 0.67 -1.44
C LEU A 57 -5.79 1.37 -2.00
N TYR A 58 -5.75 2.69 -2.19
CA TYR A 58 -6.85 3.44 -2.81
C TYR A 58 -7.14 2.96 -4.24
N VAL A 59 -6.09 2.75 -5.06
CA VAL A 59 -6.25 2.23 -6.43
C VAL A 59 -6.81 0.80 -6.42
N LEU A 60 -6.35 -0.05 -5.51
CA LEU A 60 -6.86 -1.43 -5.35
C LEU A 60 -8.31 -1.44 -4.87
N GLU A 61 -8.69 -0.58 -3.92
CA GLU A 61 -10.07 -0.39 -3.46
C GLU A 61 -10.98 -0.03 -4.64
N LYS A 62 -10.54 0.92 -5.47
CA LYS A 62 -11.29 1.35 -6.66
C LYS A 62 -11.35 0.30 -7.77
N ALA A 63 -10.29 -0.48 -7.98
CA ALA A 63 -10.23 -1.48 -9.04
C ALA A 63 -10.99 -2.76 -8.70
N ILE A 64 -10.93 -3.21 -7.45
CA ILE A 64 -11.47 -4.51 -7.01
C ILE A 64 -12.84 -4.34 -6.35
N GLY A 65 -13.23 -3.11 -5.99
CA GLY A 65 -14.50 -2.82 -5.31
C GLY A 65 -14.57 -3.38 -3.90
N ILE A 66 -13.42 -3.65 -3.28
CA ILE A 66 -13.31 -4.12 -1.90
C ILE A 66 -12.85 -2.96 -1.05
N GLU A 67 -13.70 -2.50 -0.13
CA GLU A 67 -13.37 -1.47 0.85
C GLU A 67 -12.27 -1.99 1.79
N PHE A 68 -11.09 -1.36 1.74
CA PHE A 68 -9.99 -1.63 2.66
C PHE A 68 -10.07 -0.73 3.89
N PHE A 69 -10.21 0.58 3.64
CA PHE A 69 -10.31 1.60 4.68
C PHE A 69 -11.56 2.48 4.54
N GLY A 70 -12.38 2.25 3.51
CA GLY A 70 -13.61 3.02 3.29
C GLY A 70 -13.30 4.46 2.86
N PHE A 71 -12.34 4.64 1.95
CA PHE A 71 -11.89 5.95 1.49
C PHE A 71 -12.97 6.75 0.74
N GLY A 72 -14.06 6.09 0.34
CA GLY A 72 -15.19 6.71 -0.38
C GLY A 72 -16.49 6.86 0.42
N ARG A 73 -16.49 6.64 1.75
CA ARG A 73 -17.67 6.86 2.59
C ARG A 73 -17.72 8.33 3.05
N GLU A 74 -18.19 9.19 2.15
CA GLU A 74 -18.82 10.48 2.49
C GLU A 74 -20.34 10.29 2.66
#